data_AF-A0A368GTA9-F1
#
_entry.id   AF-A0A368GTA9-F1
#
_cell.length_a   1.000
_cell.length_b   1.000
_cell.length_c   1.000
_cell.angle_alpha   90.00
_cell.angle_beta   90.00
_cell.angle_gamma   90.00
#
_symmetry.space_group_name_H-M   'P 1'
#
loop_
_entity.id
_entity.type
_entity.pdbx_description
1 polymer ?
#
loop_
_entity_poly.entity_id
_entity_poly.type
_entity_poly.pdbx_seq_one_letter_code
_entity_poly.pdbx_strand_id
1 'polypeptide(L)' 'MRFNDYDRDPPRKLKVDGARLVKPTEYPWMARIDYGIGWCSGVLISNRHVLTAARCLVKVENNQCSSDTR' A
#
# COMPACT_ATOMS: atom_id res chain seq x y z
N MET A 1 12.36 13.91 4.64
CA MET A 1 11.13 13.15 4.98
C MET A 1 10.50 13.85 6.18
N ARG A 2 9.63 14.84 5.94
CA ARG A 2 8.84 15.46 7.01
C ARG A 2 7.43 14.87 6.95
N PHE A 3 6.94 14.42 8.10
CA PHE A 3 5.64 13.74 8.25
C PHE A 3 4.41 14.65 7.99
N ASN A 4 4.59 15.92 7.61
CA ASN A 4 3.53 16.94 7.53
C ASN A 4 3.18 17.42 6.11
N ASP A 5 3.69 16.78 5.05
CA ASP A 5 3.43 17.25 3.68
C ASP A 5 2.19 16.62 3.02
N TYR A 6 1.42 15.76 3.70
CA TYR A 6 0.19 15.14 3.13
C TYR A 6 -0.92 16.19 2.83
N ASP A 7 -0.93 17.33 3.52
CA ASP A 7 -1.94 18.38 3.32
C ASP A 7 -1.60 19.38 2.18
N ARG A 8 -0.42 19.28 1.54
CA ARG A 8 -0.02 20.25 0.49
C ARG A 8 -0.49 19.90 -0.92
N ASP A 9 -1.02 18.71 -1.13
CA ASP A 9 -1.61 18.36 -2.41
C ASP A 9 -3.11 18.69 -2.39
N PRO A 10 -3.62 19.58 -3.28
CA PRO A 10 -5.06 19.72 -3.45
C PRO A 10 -5.64 18.35 -3.78
N PRO A 11 -6.80 17.96 -3.22
CA PRO A 11 -7.35 16.63 -3.42
C PRO A 11 -7.55 16.41 -4.92
N ARG A 12 -6.66 15.60 -5.52
CA ARG A 12 -6.87 15.07 -6.87
C ARG A 12 -8.23 14.41 -6.86
N LYS A 13 -9.06 14.65 -7.90
CA LYS A 13 -10.40 14.07 -8.03
C LYS A 13 -10.37 12.63 -7.50
N LEU A 14 -11.18 12.36 -6.47
CA LEU A 14 -11.28 11.03 -5.87
C LEU A 14 -11.60 10.06 -7.00
N LYS A 15 -10.68 9.14 -7.26
CA LYS A 15 -10.73 8.25 -8.41
C LYS A 15 -11.49 6.94 -8.11
N VAL A 16 -12.04 6.85 -6.91
CA VAL A 16 -12.75 5.69 -6.40
C VAL A 16 -14.15 6.14 -6.03
N ASP A 17 -15.15 5.56 -6.68
CA ASP A 17 -16.55 5.90 -6.43
C ASP A 17 -16.93 5.56 -5.00
N GLY A 18 -17.54 6.52 -4.30
CA GLY A 18 -17.87 6.40 -2.87
C GLY A 18 -16.70 6.57 -1.90
N ALA A 19 -15.48 6.86 -2.37
CA ALA A 19 -14.37 7.15 -1.48
C ALA A 19 -14.53 8.51 -0.79
N ARG A 20 -13.94 8.62 0.40
CA ARG A 20 -13.82 9.87 1.16
C ARG A 20 -12.37 10.09 1.57
N LEU A 21 -11.97 11.35 1.66
CA LEU A 21 -10.70 11.74 2.28
C LEU A 21 -10.66 11.26 3.73
N VAL A 22 -9.57 10.58 4.05
CA VAL A 22 -9.30 10.01 5.37
C VAL A 22 -8.53 11.04 6.19
N LYS A 23 -8.94 11.27 7.44
CA LYS A 23 -8.19 12.15 8.35
C LYS A 23 -6.85 11.50 8.71
N PRO A 24 -5.79 12.29 8.98
CA PRO A 24 -4.56 11.73 9.52
C PRO A 24 -4.89 10.84 10.73
N THR A 25 -4.32 9.62 10.77
CA THR A 25 -4.51 8.62 11.85
C THR A 25 -5.88 7.95 11.97
N GLU A 26 -6.82 8.16 11.04
CA GLU A 26 -8.14 7.49 11.08
C GLU A 26 -8.04 5.96 10.90
N TYR A 27 -7.01 5.49 10.17
CA TYR A 27 -6.68 4.07 10.03
C TYR A 27 -5.20 3.82 10.38
N PRO A 28 -4.86 3.69 11.68
CA PRO A 28 -3.46 3.65 12.13
C PRO A 28 -2.73 2.37 11.71
N TRP A 29 -3.45 1.30 11.37
CA TRP A 29 -2.88 0.07 10.83
C TRP A 29 -2.54 0.15 9.34
N MET A 30 -2.97 1.20 8.63
CA MET A 30 -2.64 1.36 7.21
C MET A 30 -1.17 1.76 7.07
N ALA A 31 -0.39 0.91 6.42
CA ALA A 31 1.04 1.12 6.22
C ALA A 31 1.36 1.30 4.74
N ARG A 32 2.23 2.26 4.46
CA ARG A 32 2.91 2.38 3.17
C ARG A 32 4.27 1.72 3.28
N ILE A 33 4.54 0.78 2.40
CA ILE A 33 5.81 0.05 2.33
C ILE A 33 6.57 0.59 1.12
N ASP A 34 7.62 1.35 1.36
CA ASP A 34 8.55 1.80 0.33
C ASP A 34 9.75 0.83 0.36
N TYR A 35 9.76 -0.14 -0.56
CA TYR A 35 10.82 -1.16 -0.64
C TYR A 35 11.38 -1.24 -2.06
N GLY A 36 12.68 -0.99 -2.20
CA GLY A 36 13.37 -1.00 -3.49
C GLY A 36 12.86 0.10 -4.45
N ILE A 37 12.31 -0.31 -5.60
CA ILE A 37 11.99 0.54 -6.76
C ILE A 37 10.52 1.03 -6.73
N GLY A 38 9.71 0.55 -5.78
CA GLY A 38 8.27 0.80 -5.76
C GLY A 38 7.68 1.03 -4.37
N TRP A 39 6.42 1.44 -4.38
CA TRP A 39 5.59 1.57 -3.19
C TRP A 39 4.49 0.49 -3.22
N CYS A 40 4.22 -0.08 -2.07
CA CYS A 40 3.15 -1.03 -1.85
C CYS A 40 2.32 -0.64 -0.62
N SER A 41 1.07 -1.10 -0.58
CA SER A 41 0.22 -1.00 0.59
C SER A 41 0.40 -2.20 1.51
N GLY A 42 0.18 -1.98 2.81
CA GLY A 42 0.20 -3.02 3.83
C GLY A 42 -0.70 -2.69 5.02
N VAL A 43 -0.90 -3.69 5.88
CA VAL A 43 -1.74 -3.59 7.09
C VAL A 43 -0.99 -4.14 8.30
N LEU A 44 -0.89 -3.36 9.37
CA LEU A 44 -0.27 -3.78 10.64
C LEU A 44 -1.20 -4.77 11.37
N ILE A 45 -0.79 -6.04 11.48
CA ILE A 45 -1.54 -7.10 12.17
C ILE A 45 -1.05 -7.36 13.60
N SER A 46 0.18 -6.92 13.90
CA SER A 46 0.82 -7.05 15.21
C SER A 46 1.89 -5.97 15.35
N ASN A 47 2.40 -5.75 16.57
CA ASN A 47 3.39 -4.71 16.89
C ASN A 47 4.65 -4.73 16.01
N ARG A 48 4.94 -5.87 15.35
CA ARG A 48 6.10 -6.02 14.46
C ARG A 48 5.78 -6.70 13.12
N HIS A 49 4.50 -6.96 12.83
CA HIS A 49 4.12 -7.72 11.64
C HIS A 49 3.15 -6.93 10.78
N VAL A 50 3.51 -6.77 9.51
CA VAL A 50 2.71 -6.09 8.48
C VAL A 50 2.34 -7.11 7.41
N LEU A 51 1.05 -7.25 7.14
CA LEU A 51 0.52 -8.05 6.04
C LEU A 51 0.59 -7.22 4.73
N THR A 52 1.14 -7.82 3.68
CA THR A 52 1.22 -7.21 2.34
C THR A 52 1.13 -8.28 1.26
N ALA A 53 1.01 -7.87 -0.01
CA ALA A 53 1.00 -8.79 -1.13
C ALA A 53 2.40 -9.38 -1.38
N ALA A 54 2.49 -10.69 -1.66
CA ALA A 54 3.78 -11.35 -1.92
C ALA A 54 4.59 -10.72 -3.06
N ARG A 55 3.91 -10.21 -4.10
CA ARG A 55 4.50 -9.49 -5.24
C ARG A 55 5.25 -8.21 -4.84
N CYS A 56 4.97 -7.64 -3.68
CA CYS A 56 5.69 -6.47 -3.16
C CYS A 56 7.06 -6.82 -2.59
N LEU A 57 7.29 -8.08 -2.22
CA LEU A 57 8.51 -8.53 -1.56
C LEU A 57 9.41 -9.35 -2.48
N VAL A 58 8.81 -10.13 -3.39
CA VAL A 58 9.53 -11.05 -4.25
C VAL A 58 9.69 -10.45 -5.65
N LYS A 59 10.92 -10.31 -6.12
CA LYS A 59 11.19 -10.17 -7.55
C LYS A 59 10.89 -11.53 -8.18
N VAL A 60 9.68 -11.69 -8.69
CA VAL A 60 9.35 -12.87 -9.49
C VAL A 60 10.25 -12.80 -10.73
N GLU A 61 11.30 -13.62 -10.76
CA GLU A 61 11.96 -13.93 -12.03
C GLU A 61 10.88 -14.59 -12.89
N ASN A 62 10.62 -14.03 -14.07
CA ASN A 62 9.48 -14.33 -14.94
C ASN A 62 9.55 -15.72 -15.57
N ASN A 63 9.80 -16.75 -14.77
CA ASN A 63 9.97 -18.11 -15.18
C ASN A 63 9.05 -18.99 -14.32
N GLN A 64 7.75 -18.95 -14.66
CA GLN A 64 6.70 -19.93 -14.38
C GLN A 64 5.97 -19.79 -13.01
N CYS A 65 4.65 -19.99 -12.90
CA CYS A 65 3.85 -20.96 -13.65
C CYS A 65 2.50 -20.44 -14.15
N SER A 66 2.22 -20.87 -15.38
CA SER A 66 0.95 -20.95 -16.08
C SER A 66 -0.22 -21.40 -15.20
N SER A 67 -1.34 -20.68 -15.32
CA SER A 67 -2.73 -21.15 -15.17
C SER A 67 -2.96 -22.29 -14.17
N ASP A 68 -3.42 -21.95 -12.97
CA ASP A 68 -4.25 -22.87 -12.19
C ASP A 68 -5.70 -22.35 -12.25
N THR A 69 -6.43 -22.86 -13.24
CA THR A 69 -7.89 -22.86 -13.27
C THR A 69 -8.31 -24.19 -12.65
N ARG A 70 -9.01 -24.14 -11.52
CA ARG A 70 -9.89 -25.22 -11.12
C ARG A 70 -11.33 -24.72 -11.11
#